data_AF-A0A7C7AB28-F1
#
_entry.id   AF-A0A7C7AB28-F1
#
_cell.length_a   1.000
_cell.length_b   1.000
_cell.length_c   1.000
_cell.angle_alpha   90.00
_cell.angle_beta   90.00
_cell.angle_gamma   90.00
#
_symmetry.space_group_name_H-M   'P 1'
#
loop_
_entity.id
_entity.type
_entity.pdbx_description
1 polymer ?
#
loop_
_entity_poly.entity_id
_entity_poly.type
_entity_poly.pdbx_seq_one_letter_code
_entity_poly.pdbx_strand_id
1 'polypeptide(L)'
;MKAVIRKPLMEKRNWAVIGLIIAFTLFGLVSFIGQRILSGMVMKNKIDISAYHGAVYNFNLTVGILASAALAFFFAACIVNTSGSRRAAFIAGLFSSIAPVFGALSTVILFEIIGLPSMGAGSVIASAVSAALLIIPCFIMFCIFVFNRTLSKGSRLLSFIVGFLALLIAFLPVAITVLAFVVMPNNPMMGPLMQLSAYLIHVRPIMIALGLGILYFMNRS
;
A
#
# COMPACT_ATOMS: atom_id res chain seq x y z
N MET A 1 40.59 3.21 10.37
CA MET A 1 39.56 3.74 9.45
C MET A 1 38.53 4.53 10.24
N LYS A 2 38.44 5.85 10.04
CA LYS A 2 37.41 6.67 10.69
C LYS A 2 36.05 6.22 10.16
N ALA A 3 35.18 5.73 11.04
CA ALA A 3 33.81 5.40 10.69
C ALA A 3 33.15 6.66 10.10
N VAL A 4 32.83 6.62 8.81
CA VAL A 4 31.99 7.64 8.19
C VAL A 4 30.62 7.49 8.84
N ILE A 5 30.35 8.30 9.87
CA ILE A 5 29.07 8.33 10.57
C ILE A 5 28.05 8.92 9.58
N ARG A 6 27.48 8.08 8.71
CA ARG A 6 26.38 8.46 7.82
C ARG A 6 25.14 8.78 8.67
N LYS A 7 24.97 10.05 9.00
CA LYS A 7 23.71 10.71 9.44
C LYS A 7 23.53 11.92 8.49
N PRO A 8 22.33 12.33 8.05
CA PRO A 8 20.97 12.03 8.51
C PRO A 8 20.19 11.17 7.46
N LEU A 9 18.86 10.98 7.61
CA LEU A 9 17.96 10.52 6.53
C LEU A 9 17.95 11.48 5.31
N MET A 10 18.79 12.53 5.34
CA MET A 10 18.53 13.89 4.86
C MET A 10 19.80 14.55 4.29
N GLU A 11 20.71 13.81 3.68
CA GLU A 11 21.60 14.52 2.76
C GLU A 11 20.76 14.98 1.56
N LYS A 12 21.03 16.20 1.05
CA LYS A 12 20.35 16.85 -0.10
C LYS A 12 20.19 15.95 -1.35
N ARG A 13 20.81 14.77 -1.37
CA ARG A 13 20.82 13.75 -2.44
C ARG A 13 20.11 12.43 -2.10
N ASN A 14 19.32 12.32 -1.03
CA ASN A 14 18.52 11.11 -0.77
C ASN A 14 17.28 10.98 -1.69
N TRP A 15 17.54 11.01 -2.99
CA TRP A 15 16.62 10.73 -4.09
C TRP A 15 15.79 9.45 -3.91
N ALA A 16 16.28 8.47 -3.14
CA ALA A 16 15.61 7.21 -2.91
C ALA A 16 14.35 7.36 -2.04
N VAL A 17 14.37 8.28 -1.06
CA VAL A 17 13.18 8.55 -0.22
C VAL A 17 12.12 9.32 -1.02
N ILE A 18 12.55 10.27 -1.85
CA ILE A 18 11.64 10.96 -2.79
C ILE A 18 11.07 9.95 -3.80
N GLY A 19 11.91 9.05 -4.32
CA GLY A 19 11.49 7.97 -5.21
C GLY A 19 10.45 7.05 -4.57
N LEU A 20 10.61 6.70 -3.29
CA LEU A 20 9.59 5.94 -2.53
C LEU A 20 8.27 6.71 -2.42
N ILE A 21 8.31 8.00 -2.08
CA ILE A 21 7.10 8.84 -1.98
C ILE A 21 6.37 8.87 -3.33
N ILE A 22 7.12 9.09 -4.41
CA ILE A 22 6.56 9.13 -5.77
C ILE A 22 6.00 7.76 -6.17
N ALA A 23 6.72 6.67 -5.91
CA ALA A 23 6.29 5.31 -6.26
C ALA A 23 4.99 4.93 -5.55
N PHE A 24 4.89 5.17 -4.24
CA PHE A 24 3.64 4.93 -3.50
C PHE A 24 2.49 5.82 -3.99
N THR A 25 2.75 7.10 -4.25
CA THR A 25 1.71 8.02 -4.73
C THR A 25 1.20 7.64 -6.12
N LEU A 26 2.11 7.36 -7.06
CA LEU A 26 1.76 6.92 -8.41
C LEU A 26 1.03 5.58 -8.39
N PHE A 27 1.47 4.62 -7.58
CA PHE A 27 0.78 3.34 -7.46
C PHE A 27 -0.67 3.53 -7.00
N GLY A 28 -0.92 4.35 -5.97
CA GLY A 28 -2.28 4.67 -5.52
C GLY A 28 -3.12 5.34 -6.59
N LEU A 29 -2.60 6.39 -7.23
CA LEU A 29 -3.31 7.16 -8.24
C LEU A 29 -3.60 6.38 -9.52
N VAL A 30 -2.59 5.70 -10.07
CA VAL A 30 -2.73 4.91 -11.31
C VAL A 30 -3.73 3.77 -11.08
N SER A 31 -3.62 3.07 -9.95
CA SER A 31 -4.56 1.99 -9.62
C SER A 31 -5.99 2.51 -9.50
N PHE A 32 -6.19 3.65 -8.83
CA PHE A 32 -7.50 4.28 -8.70
C PHE A 32 -8.09 4.72 -10.05
N ILE A 33 -7.31 5.44 -10.86
CA ILE A 33 -7.75 5.99 -12.14
C ILE A 33 -8.04 4.85 -13.12
N GLY A 34 -7.15 3.86 -13.23
CA GLY A 34 -7.31 2.74 -14.15
C GLY A 34 -8.54 1.90 -13.84
N GLN A 35 -8.77 1.55 -12.57
CA GLN A 35 -9.97 0.82 -12.18
C GLN A 35 -11.25 1.61 -12.44
N ARG A 36 -11.24 2.94 -12.24
CA ARG A 36 -12.39 3.80 -12.53
C ARG A 36 -12.69 3.88 -14.03
N ILE A 37 -11.66 3.96 -14.87
CA ILE A 37 -11.82 3.98 -16.33
C ILE A 37 -12.40 2.64 -16.80
N LEU A 38 -11.85 1.51 -16.34
CA LEU A 38 -12.33 0.17 -16.68
C LEU A 38 -13.79 -0.03 -16.23
N SER A 39 -14.11 0.33 -14.98
CA SER A 39 -15.48 0.24 -14.46
C SER A 39 -16.46 1.12 -15.25
N GLY A 40 -16.05 2.34 -15.61
CA GLY A 40 -16.86 3.25 -16.42
C GLY A 40 -17.09 2.76 -17.86
N MET A 41 -16.18 1.96 -18.43
CA MET A 41 -16.36 1.36 -19.76
C MET A 41 -17.40 0.23 -19.75
N VAL A 42 -17.44 -0.58 -18.68
CA VAL A 42 -18.49 -1.61 -18.50
C VAL A 42 -19.84 -0.97 -18.27
N MET A 43 -19.92 0.04 -17.39
CA MET A 43 -21.19 0.73 -17.10
C MET A 43 -21.77 1.44 -18.34
N LYS A 44 -20.93 1.79 -19.31
CA LYS A 44 -21.33 2.37 -20.60
C LYS A 44 -21.57 1.33 -21.69
N ASN A 45 -21.61 0.03 -21.34
CA ASN A 45 -21.73 -1.11 -22.27
C ASN A 45 -20.72 -1.07 -23.43
N LYS A 46 -19.51 -0.53 -23.20
CA LYS A 46 -18.45 -0.47 -24.21
C LYS A 46 -17.58 -1.72 -24.24
N ILE A 47 -17.64 -2.54 -23.20
CA ILE A 47 -16.83 -3.75 -23.02
C ILE A 47 -17.71 -4.80 -22.32
N ASP A 48 -17.65 -6.05 -22.78
CA ASP A 48 -18.31 -7.17 -22.13
C ASP A 48 -17.71 -7.51 -20.77
N ILE A 49 -18.51 -8.14 -19.90
CA ILE A 49 -18.12 -8.51 -18.54
C ILE A 49 -16.88 -9.43 -18.53
N SER A 50 -16.81 -10.39 -19.47
CA SER A 50 -15.65 -11.29 -19.61
C SER A 50 -14.38 -10.54 -20.01
N ALA A 51 -14.48 -9.64 -20.99
CA ALA A 51 -13.38 -8.80 -21.43
C ALA A 51 -12.92 -7.80 -20.34
N TYR A 52 -13.84 -7.32 -19.50
CA TYR A 52 -13.52 -6.51 -18.34
C TYR A 52 -12.69 -7.26 -17.29
N HIS A 53 -13.07 -8.50 -16.95
CA HIS A 53 -12.29 -9.30 -15.99
C HIS A 53 -10.85 -9.51 -16.46
N GLY A 54 -10.64 -9.83 -17.74
CA GLY A 54 -9.30 -9.95 -18.32
C GLY A 54 -8.53 -8.64 -18.33
N ALA A 55 -9.18 -7.53 -18.68
CA ALA A 55 -8.54 -6.20 -18.71
C ALA A 55 -8.14 -5.71 -17.32
N VAL A 56 -9.00 -5.90 -16.31
CA VAL A 56 -8.71 -5.55 -14.90
C VAL A 56 -7.57 -6.40 -14.36
N TYR A 57 -7.57 -7.71 -14.63
CA TYR A 57 -6.50 -8.59 -14.21
C TYR A 57 -5.15 -8.17 -14.79
N ASN A 58 -5.07 -8.00 -16.11
CA ASN A 58 -3.84 -7.58 -16.79
C ASN A 58 -3.37 -6.21 -16.31
N PHE A 59 -4.29 -5.25 -16.16
CA PHE A 59 -3.96 -3.92 -15.65
C PHE A 59 -3.37 -3.99 -14.23
N ASN A 60 -4.04 -4.68 -13.30
CA ASN A 60 -3.56 -4.81 -11.92
C ASN A 60 -2.22 -5.54 -11.86
N LEU A 61 -2.01 -6.57 -12.70
CA LEU A 61 -0.75 -7.32 -12.77
C LEU A 61 0.39 -6.44 -13.29
N THR A 62 0.20 -5.74 -14.42
CA THR A 62 1.23 -4.87 -15.00
C THR A 62 1.60 -3.74 -14.05
N VAL A 63 0.60 -3.04 -13.50
CA VAL A 63 0.83 -1.95 -12.52
C VAL A 63 1.47 -2.51 -11.24
N GLY A 64 1.03 -3.68 -10.77
CA GLY A 64 1.59 -4.37 -9.62
C GLY A 64 3.07 -4.67 -9.80
N ILE A 65 3.47 -5.29 -10.91
CA ILE A 65 4.88 -5.62 -11.21
C ILE A 65 5.73 -4.36 -11.27
N LEU A 66 5.27 -3.34 -12.00
CA LEU A 66 6.01 -2.06 -12.11
C LEU A 66 6.18 -1.38 -10.75
N ALA A 67 5.11 -1.33 -9.95
CA ALA A 67 5.14 -0.73 -8.61
C ALA A 67 6.06 -1.53 -7.67
N SER A 68 5.96 -2.86 -7.68
CA SER A 68 6.82 -3.75 -6.88
C SER A 68 8.30 -3.58 -7.23
N ALA A 69 8.64 -3.56 -8.52
CA ALA A 69 10.02 -3.34 -8.96
C ALA A 69 10.54 -1.95 -8.55
N ALA A 70 9.75 -0.90 -8.74
CA ALA A 70 10.12 0.45 -8.33
C ALA A 70 10.30 0.57 -6.81
N LEU A 71 9.37 0.04 -6.02
CA LEU A 71 9.46 0.03 -4.57
C LEU A 71 10.68 -0.74 -4.09
N ALA A 72 10.92 -1.95 -4.62
CA ALA A 72 12.08 -2.75 -4.26
C ALA A 72 13.40 -2.01 -4.57
N PHE A 73 13.50 -1.39 -5.75
CA PHE A 73 14.67 -0.60 -6.14
C PHE A 73 14.92 0.56 -5.18
N PHE A 74 13.89 1.38 -4.88
CA PHE A 74 14.07 2.53 -4.01
C PHE A 74 14.29 2.14 -2.53
N PHE A 75 13.64 1.08 -2.03
CA PHE A 75 13.93 0.54 -0.70
C PHE A 75 15.37 0.03 -0.62
N ALA A 76 15.85 -0.73 -1.62
CA ALA A 76 17.25 -1.19 -1.67
C ALA A 76 18.23 -0.01 -1.67
N ALA A 77 17.96 1.02 -2.48
CA ALA A 77 18.76 2.25 -2.52
C ALA A 77 18.75 2.97 -1.15
N CYS A 78 17.61 3.01 -0.45
CA CYS A 78 17.52 3.54 0.92
C CYS A 78 18.33 2.70 1.92
N ILE A 79 18.31 1.37 1.81
CA ILE A 79 19.04 0.45 2.69
C ILE A 79 20.56 0.64 2.55
N VAL A 80 21.07 0.76 1.32
CA VAL A 80 22.51 0.94 1.04
C VAL A 80 23.01 2.31 1.51
N ASN A 81 22.16 3.34 1.42
CA ASN A 81 22.53 4.72 1.76
C ASN A 81 22.32 5.08 3.24
N THR A 82 21.73 4.18 4.05
CA THR A 82 21.40 4.48 5.45
C THR A 82 22.11 3.54 6.43
N SER A 83 22.19 3.96 7.69
CA SER A 83 22.83 3.18 8.77
C SER A 83 21.97 3.18 10.04
N GLY A 84 22.23 2.20 10.92
CA GLY A 84 21.54 2.05 12.21
C GLY A 84 20.06 1.73 12.09
N SER A 85 19.24 2.27 13.00
CA SER A 85 17.80 2.01 13.07
C SER A 85 17.03 2.41 11.80
N ARG A 86 17.54 3.35 11.01
CA ARG A 86 16.91 3.76 9.74
C ARG A 86 17.01 2.66 8.69
N ARG A 87 18.16 1.98 8.63
CA ARG A 87 18.35 0.84 7.74
C ARG A 87 17.40 -0.29 8.11
N ALA A 88 17.23 -0.57 9.41
CA ALA A 88 16.25 -1.53 9.89
C ALA A 88 14.81 -1.16 9.48
N ALA A 89 14.45 0.13 9.57
CA ALA A 89 13.14 0.62 9.11
C ALA A 89 12.92 0.37 7.61
N PHE A 90 13.91 0.67 6.75
CA PHE A 90 13.81 0.42 5.32
C PHE A 90 13.85 -1.07 4.95
N ILE A 91 14.56 -1.91 5.71
CA ILE A 91 14.50 -3.37 5.57
C ILE A 91 13.09 -3.88 5.88
N ALA A 92 12.47 -3.40 6.96
CA ALA A 92 11.09 -3.73 7.25
C ALA A 92 10.15 -3.25 6.11
N GLY A 93 10.33 -2.02 5.65
CA GLY A 93 9.55 -1.46 4.53
C GLY A 93 9.72 -2.24 3.23
N LEU A 94 10.88 -2.82 2.94
CA LEU A 94 11.13 -3.58 1.71
C LEU A 94 10.14 -4.73 1.49
N PHE A 95 9.67 -5.38 2.56
CA PHE A 95 8.68 -6.46 2.44
C PHE A 95 7.34 -5.96 1.83
N SER A 96 7.01 -4.68 1.99
CA SER A 96 5.83 -4.08 1.37
C SER A 96 5.89 -4.03 -0.16
N SER A 97 7.09 -4.16 -0.75
CA SER A 97 7.27 -4.19 -2.20
C SER A 97 6.62 -5.40 -2.87
N ILE A 98 6.33 -6.47 -2.14
CA ILE A 98 5.66 -7.67 -2.68
C ILE A 98 4.15 -7.45 -2.83
N ALA A 99 3.58 -6.55 -2.04
CA ALA A 99 2.14 -6.40 -1.91
C ALA A 99 1.41 -5.97 -3.20
N PRO A 100 1.95 -5.06 -4.06
CA PRO A 100 1.31 -4.70 -5.32
C PRO A 100 1.12 -5.90 -6.27
N VAL A 101 2.16 -6.73 -6.45
CA VAL A 101 2.07 -7.97 -7.24
C VAL A 101 1.11 -8.97 -6.60
N PHE A 102 1.19 -9.16 -5.27
CA PHE A 102 0.33 -10.10 -4.58
C PHE A 102 -1.15 -9.68 -4.62
N GLY A 103 -1.44 -8.37 -4.60
CA GLY A 103 -2.79 -7.86 -4.80
C GLY A 103 -3.40 -8.31 -6.12
N ALA A 104 -2.63 -8.28 -7.21
CA ALA A 104 -3.08 -8.74 -8.53
C ALA A 104 -3.24 -10.27 -8.62
N LEU A 105 -2.34 -11.02 -7.99
CA LEU A 105 -2.33 -12.49 -8.04
C LEU A 105 -3.31 -13.13 -7.06
N SER A 106 -3.69 -12.42 -6.00
CA SER A 106 -4.52 -12.98 -4.91
C SER A 106 -5.85 -13.55 -5.39
N THR A 107 -6.48 -12.94 -6.41
CA THR A 107 -7.73 -13.46 -6.98
C THR A 107 -7.52 -14.77 -7.74
N VAL A 108 -6.45 -14.89 -8.52
CA VAL A 108 -6.12 -16.12 -9.26
C VAL A 108 -5.73 -17.24 -8.29
N ILE A 109 -4.89 -16.93 -7.30
CA ILE A 109 -4.44 -17.92 -6.32
C ILE A 109 -5.63 -18.46 -5.51
N LEU A 110 -6.51 -17.59 -5.01
CA LEU A 110 -7.62 -18.04 -4.15
C LEU A 110 -8.76 -18.72 -4.93
N PHE A 111 -9.07 -18.28 -6.15
CA PHE A 111 -10.22 -18.80 -6.90
C PHE A 111 -9.87 -19.90 -7.89
N GLU A 112 -8.73 -19.83 -8.57
CA GLU A 112 -8.36 -20.82 -9.59
C GLU A 112 -7.48 -21.93 -9.03
N ILE A 113 -6.55 -21.63 -8.12
CA ILE A 113 -5.59 -22.62 -7.60
C ILE A 113 -6.12 -23.29 -6.33
N ILE A 114 -6.61 -22.51 -5.36
CA ILE A 114 -7.10 -23.03 -4.06
C ILE A 114 -8.57 -23.51 -4.15
N GLY A 115 -9.31 -23.08 -5.19
CA GLY A 115 -10.67 -23.55 -5.45
C GLY A 115 -11.70 -23.10 -4.40
N LEU A 116 -11.54 -21.91 -3.80
CA LEU A 116 -12.49 -21.40 -2.82
C LEU A 116 -13.88 -21.24 -3.44
N PRO A 117 -14.92 -21.94 -2.93
CA PRO A 117 -16.22 -22.06 -3.59
C PRO A 117 -17.09 -20.80 -3.49
N SER A 118 -16.71 -19.80 -2.69
CA SER A 118 -17.46 -18.54 -2.59
C SER A 118 -16.62 -17.34 -3.02
N MET A 119 -17.05 -16.69 -4.11
CA MET A 119 -16.47 -15.42 -4.59
C MET A 119 -16.45 -14.33 -3.50
N GLY A 120 -17.35 -14.40 -2.52
CA GLY A 120 -17.34 -13.55 -1.34
C GLY A 120 -16.12 -13.78 -0.45
N ALA A 121 -15.94 -14.97 0.14
CA ALA A 121 -14.90 -15.18 1.15
C ALA A 121 -13.47 -15.10 0.56
N GLY A 122 -13.26 -15.63 -0.64
CA GLY A 122 -11.94 -15.60 -1.29
C GLY A 122 -11.48 -14.17 -1.61
N SER A 123 -12.38 -13.27 -2.01
CA SER A 123 -12.02 -11.89 -2.33
C SER A 123 -11.71 -11.06 -1.07
N VAL A 124 -12.39 -11.35 0.05
CA VAL A 124 -12.08 -10.75 1.35
C VAL A 124 -10.70 -11.17 1.84
N ILE A 125 -10.38 -12.46 1.79
CA ILE A 125 -9.08 -12.98 2.26
C ILE A 125 -7.95 -12.43 1.35
N ALA A 126 -8.14 -12.46 0.03
CA ALA A 126 -7.22 -11.89 -0.94
C ALA A 126 -6.90 -10.40 -0.66
N SER A 127 -7.94 -9.60 -0.44
CA SER A 127 -7.83 -8.18 -0.11
C SER A 127 -7.17 -7.95 1.25
N ALA A 128 -7.49 -8.76 2.26
CA ALA A 128 -6.91 -8.69 3.59
C ALA A 128 -5.41 -9.04 3.58
N VAL A 129 -5.02 -10.10 2.88
CA VAL A 129 -3.62 -10.52 2.75
C VAL A 129 -2.82 -9.46 2.00
N SER A 130 -3.32 -8.93 0.89
CA SER A 130 -2.64 -7.85 0.16
C SER A 130 -2.52 -6.58 1.01
N ALA A 131 -3.56 -6.20 1.77
CA ALA A 131 -3.53 -5.07 2.69
C ALA A 131 -2.49 -5.28 3.80
N ALA A 132 -2.46 -6.47 4.40
CA ALA A 132 -1.52 -6.82 5.45
C ALA A 132 -0.07 -6.78 4.95
N LEU A 133 0.20 -7.35 3.77
CA LEU A 133 1.53 -7.35 3.14
C LEU A 133 2.02 -5.94 2.83
N LEU A 134 1.14 -4.99 2.51
CA LEU A 134 1.52 -3.61 2.25
C LEU A 134 1.71 -2.82 3.56
N ILE A 135 0.70 -2.83 4.43
CA ILE A 135 0.63 -1.90 5.56
C ILE A 135 1.42 -2.37 6.78
N ILE A 136 1.45 -3.67 7.10
CA ILE A 136 2.15 -4.15 8.31
C ILE A 136 3.65 -3.82 8.25
N PRO A 137 4.37 -4.11 7.14
CA PRO A 137 5.80 -3.80 7.07
C PRO A 137 6.06 -2.28 7.09
N CYS A 138 5.19 -1.48 6.46
CA CYS A 138 5.26 -0.02 6.53
C CYS A 138 4.95 0.54 7.94
N PHE A 139 4.02 -0.07 8.67
CA PHE A 139 3.73 0.30 10.05
C PHE A 139 4.91 -0.02 10.97
N ILE A 140 5.53 -1.19 10.83
CA ILE A 140 6.77 -1.54 11.54
C ILE A 140 7.87 -0.53 11.22
N MET A 141 8.03 -0.15 9.94
CA MET A 141 8.95 0.90 9.53
C MET A 141 8.68 2.22 10.27
N PHE A 142 7.43 2.68 10.37
CA PHE A 142 7.07 3.88 11.12
C PHE A 142 7.33 3.73 12.63
N CYS A 143 7.03 2.59 13.25
CA CYS A 143 7.37 2.31 14.64
C CYS A 143 8.89 2.44 14.87
N ILE A 144 9.72 1.87 14.00
CA ILE A 144 11.18 1.99 14.11
C ILE A 144 11.63 3.46 13.97
N PHE A 145 10.98 4.26 13.13
CA PHE A 145 11.25 5.70 13.03
C PHE A 145 10.86 6.48 14.29
N VAL A 146 9.78 6.12 14.98
CA VAL A 146 9.37 6.76 16.25
C VAL A 146 10.45 6.63 17.33
N PHE A 147 11.06 5.45 17.44
CA PHE A 147 12.13 5.21 18.43
C PHE A 147 13.47 5.84 18.04
N ASN A 148 13.58 6.41 16.83
CA ASN A 148 14.80 7.04 16.38
C ASN A 148 14.98 8.46 16.94
N ARG A 149 15.86 8.60 17.93
CA ARG A 149 16.16 9.89 18.59
C ARG A 149 16.80 10.95 17.67
N THR A 150 17.26 10.57 16.48
CA THR A 150 17.84 11.51 15.51
C THR A 150 16.81 12.27 14.68
N LEU A 151 15.52 11.97 14.85
CA LEU A 151 14.40 12.67 14.21
C LEU A 151 13.76 13.68 15.17
N SER A 152 13.23 14.77 14.63
CA SER A 152 12.45 15.74 15.40
C SER A 152 11.27 15.06 16.11
N LYS A 153 10.90 15.56 17.29
CA LYS A 153 9.77 15.01 18.04
C LYS A 153 8.46 15.13 17.24
N GLY A 154 8.27 16.26 16.56
CA GLY A 154 7.08 16.54 15.73
C GLY A 154 6.94 15.57 14.55
N SER A 155 8.01 15.34 13.78
CA SER A 155 7.92 14.44 12.62
C SER A 155 7.63 12.99 13.03
N ARG A 156 8.19 12.54 14.16
CA ARG A 156 7.98 11.19 14.68
C ARG A 156 6.53 10.96 15.07
N LEU A 157 5.95 11.89 15.81
CA LEU A 157 4.57 11.79 16.28
C LEU A 157 3.59 11.85 15.11
N LEU A 158 3.78 12.80 14.20
CA LEU A 158 2.95 12.93 13.00
C LEU A 158 3.06 11.70 12.08
N SER A 159 4.27 11.17 11.83
CA SER A 159 4.42 9.96 11.01
C SER A 159 3.78 8.74 11.64
N PHE A 160 3.80 8.65 12.98
CA PHE A 160 3.15 7.57 13.70
C PHE A 160 1.63 7.65 13.62
N ILE A 161 1.06 8.84 13.82
CA ILE A 161 -0.38 9.08 13.67
C ILE A 161 -0.83 8.71 12.25
N VAL A 162 -0.07 9.13 11.23
CA VAL A 162 -0.33 8.78 9.83
C VAL A 162 -0.22 7.28 9.59
N GLY A 163 0.79 6.61 10.15
CA GLY A 163 0.95 5.17 10.08
C GLY A 163 -0.20 4.41 10.76
N PHE A 164 -0.67 4.90 11.91
CA PHE A 164 -1.80 4.32 12.64
C PHE A 164 -3.12 4.52 11.88
N LEU A 165 -3.35 5.70 11.31
CA LEU A 165 -4.48 5.95 10.41
C LEU A 165 -4.42 5.05 9.18
N ALA A 166 -3.24 4.87 8.58
CA ALA A 166 -3.06 3.94 7.46
C ALA A 166 -3.40 2.50 7.83
N LEU A 167 -3.08 2.07 9.07
CA LEU A 167 -3.47 0.77 9.62
C LEU A 167 -4.99 0.62 9.75
N LEU A 168 -5.67 1.62 10.30
CA LEU A 168 -7.13 1.60 10.40
C LEU A 168 -7.79 1.54 9.01
N ILE A 169 -7.34 2.39 8.07
CA ILE A 169 -7.82 2.43 6.69
C ILE A 169 -7.51 1.12 5.94
N ALA A 170 -6.45 0.42 6.32
CA ALA A 170 -6.12 -0.90 5.76
C ALA A 170 -7.16 -1.95 6.13
N PHE A 171 -7.52 -2.05 7.40
CA PHE A 171 -8.41 -3.12 7.88
C PHE A 171 -9.89 -2.78 7.76
N LEU A 172 -10.26 -1.49 7.65
CA LEU A 172 -11.66 -1.08 7.55
C LEU A 172 -12.40 -1.71 6.34
N PRO A 173 -11.83 -1.75 5.12
CA PRO A 173 -12.46 -2.45 4.00
C PRO A 173 -12.66 -3.95 4.24
N VAL A 174 -11.75 -4.60 4.97
CA VAL A 174 -11.86 -6.02 5.34
C VAL A 174 -13.01 -6.21 6.32
N ALA A 175 -13.11 -5.36 7.35
CA ALA A 175 -14.22 -5.40 8.30
C ALA A 175 -15.57 -5.16 7.63
N ILE A 176 -15.66 -4.17 6.72
CA ILE A 176 -16.89 -3.87 5.96
C ILE A 176 -17.30 -5.06 5.10
N THR A 177 -16.34 -5.72 4.44
CA THR A 177 -16.64 -6.88 3.59
C THR A 177 -17.07 -8.10 4.41
N VAL A 178 -16.44 -8.37 5.55
CA VAL A 178 -16.92 -9.39 6.50
C VAL A 178 -18.34 -9.06 6.98
N LEU A 179 -18.60 -7.81 7.33
CA LEU A 179 -19.92 -7.37 7.81
C LEU A 179 -20.99 -7.54 6.71
N ALA A 180 -20.67 -7.16 5.47
CA ALA A 180 -21.59 -7.21 4.33
C ALA A 180 -21.90 -8.65 3.88
N PHE A 181 -20.92 -9.56 3.91
CA PHE A 181 -21.09 -10.92 3.39
C PHE A 181 -21.40 -11.97 4.46
N VAL A 182 -20.97 -11.79 5.71
CA VAL A 182 -21.08 -12.81 6.77
C VAL A 182 -22.11 -12.43 7.83
N VAL A 183 -22.10 -11.18 8.29
CA VAL A 183 -22.88 -10.78 9.49
C VAL A 183 -24.25 -10.20 9.13
N MET A 184 -24.32 -9.33 8.12
CA MET A 184 -25.54 -8.62 7.71
C MET A 184 -25.76 -8.66 6.18
N PRO A 185 -25.89 -9.85 5.58
CA PRO A 185 -26.22 -9.95 4.16
C PRO A 185 -27.56 -9.27 3.87
N ASN A 186 -27.63 -8.49 2.78
CA ASN A 186 -28.79 -7.72 2.31
C ASN A 186 -29.19 -6.48 3.14
N ASN A 187 -28.38 -6.03 4.08
CA ASN A 187 -28.66 -4.76 4.76
C ASN A 187 -28.46 -3.57 3.79
N PRO A 188 -29.47 -2.69 3.59
CA PRO A 188 -29.39 -1.58 2.65
C PRO A 188 -28.28 -0.56 2.97
N MET A 189 -27.81 -0.51 4.23
CA MET A 189 -26.68 0.34 4.63
C MET A 189 -25.32 -0.17 4.15
N MET A 190 -25.22 -1.44 3.71
CA MET A 190 -23.95 -2.01 3.24
C MET A 190 -23.53 -1.50 1.86
N GLY A 191 -24.48 -1.12 0.99
CA GLY A 191 -24.17 -0.58 -0.34
C GLY A 191 -23.26 0.65 -0.31
N PRO A 192 -23.63 1.72 0.42
CA PRO A 192 -22.78 2.89 0.59
C PRO A 192 -21.43 2.59 1.26
N LEU A 193 -21.41 1.70 2.27
CA LEU A 193 -20.18 1.31 2.97
C LEU A 193 -19.21 0.53 2.06
N MET A 194 -19.73 -0.33 1.17
CA MET A 194 -18.93 -1.02 0.17
C MET A 194 -18.37 -0.09 -0.91
N GLN A 195 -19.10 0.98 -1.27
CA GLN A 195 -18.54 2.01 -2.14
C GLN A 195 -17.40 2.76 -1.45
N LEU A 196 -17.58 3.18 -0.20
CA LEU A 196 -16.54 3.84 0.59
C LEU A 196 -15.29 2.95 0.73
N SER A 197 -15.49 1.66 0.99
CA SER A 197 -14.38 0.71 1.16
C SER A 197 -13.52 0.59 -0.11
N ALA A 198 -14.13 0.62 -1.29
CA ALA A 198 -13.43 0.62 -2.57
C ALA A 198 -12.50 1.85 -2.72
N TYR A 199 -12.95 3.04 -2.33
CA TYR A 199 -12.10 4.25 -2.33
C TYR A 199 -10.94 4.13 -1.34
N LEU A 200 -11.21 3.63 -0.14
CA LEU A 200 -10.21 3.52 0.92
C LEU A 200 -9.05 2.58 0.56
N ILE A 201 -9.28 1.56 -0.25
CA ILE A 201 -8.23 0.64 -0.73
C ILE A 201 -7.13 1.39 -1.48
N HIS A 202 -7.48 2.37 -2.31
CA HIS A 202 -6.51 3.12 -3.11
C HIS A 202 -5.81 4.26 -2.36
N VAL A 203 -6.38 4.71 -1.24
CA VAL A 203 -5.80 5.75 -0.38
C VAL A 203 -4.64 5.21 0.47
N ARG A 204 -4.61 3.91 0.75
CA ARG A 204 -3.57 3.24 1.56
C ARG A 204 -2.12 3.60 1.16
N PRO A 205 -1.69 3.45 -0.11
CA PRO A 205 -0.32 3.79 -0.50
C PRO A 205 -0.06 5.31 -0.42
N ILE A 206 -1.08 6.15 -0.65
CA ILE A 206 -0.96 7.62 -0.53
C ILE A 206 -0.69 8.01 0.94
N MET A 207 -1.34 7.35 1.89
CA MET A 207 -1.10 7.56 3.32
C MET A 207 0.34 7.19 3.73
N ILE A 208 0.88 6.10 3.19
CA ILE A 208 2.28 5.71 3.41
C ILE A 208 3.23 6.76 2.82
N ALA A 209 2.93 7.24 1.61
CA ALA A 209 3.70 8.31 0.96
C ALA A 209 3.69 9.60 1.79
N LEU A 210 2.54 9.96 2.36
CA LEU A 210 2.39 11.13 3.23
C LEU A 210 3.21 10.98 4.51
N GLY A 211 3.20 9.80 5.14
CA GLY A 211 4.01 9.53 6.34
C GLY A 211 5.51 9.64 6.07
N LEU A 212 5.97 9.11 4.92
CA LEU A 212 7.35 9.27 4.44
C LEU A 212 7.67 10.73 4.08
N GLY A 213 6.72 11.45 3.48
CA GLY A 213 6.84 12.87 3.16
C GLY A 213 7.01 13.73 4.40
N ILE A 214 6.21 13.52 5.45
CA ILE A 214 6.35 14.20 6.74
C ILE A 214 7.74 13.95 7.32
N LEU A 215 8.17 12.68 7.35
CA LEU A 215 9.50 12.33 7.84
C LEU A 215 10.60 13.00 7.02
N TYR A 216 10.45 13.08 5.70
CA TYR A 216 11.42 13.68 4.78
C TYR A 216 11.47 15.20 4.87
N PHE A 217 10.35 15.89 4.75
CA PHE A 217 10.33 17.36 4.66
C PHE A 217 10.56 18.03 6.02
N MET A 218 10.07 17.46 7.13
CA MET A 218 10.17 18.10 8.45
C MET A 218 11.54 17.95 9.13
N ASN A 219 12.44 17.09 8.63
CA ASN A 219 13.80 17.00 9.16
C ASN A 219 14.87 17.31 8.11
N ARG A 220 14.50 18.03 7.03
CA ARG A 220 15.43 18.54 6.02
C ARG A 220 16.25 19.75 6.52
N SER A 221 16.07 20.13 7.78
CA SER A 221 16.69 21.27 8.48
C SER A 221 18.14 21.00 8.87
#